data_AF-A0A4Q6I5U0-F1
#
_entry.id   AF-A0A4Q6I5U0-F1
#
_cell.length_a   1.000
_cell.length_b   1.000
_cell.length_c   1.000
_cell.angle_alpha   90.00
_cell.angle_beta   90.00
_cell.angle_gamma   90.00
#
_symmetry.space_group_name_H-M   'P 1'
#
loop_
_entity.id
_entity.type
_entity.pdbx_description
1 polymer ?
#
loop_
_entity_poly.entity_id
_entity_poly.type
_entity_poly.pdbx_seq_one_letter_code
_entity_poly.pdbx_strand_id
1 'polypeptide(L)'
;MNRKRSLARRTAVLAAAGAAALVLAASGGDGDSSTGHGSHGSSSASAAASASASASASQGQHNAADVTFAQGMIPHHRQAVEMTDLAPARAQSGEVKELAEQVKKAQDPEIRTLSGWLVSWDEDVPAEGAMDHSMHGGMEGMMSAEDMDELKAAKGTEFDKMF
;
A
#
# COMPACT_ATOMS: atom_id res chain seq x y z
N MET A 1 55.04 16.43 0.18
CA MET A 1 54.84 17.53 -0.80
C MET A 1 55.09 16.99 -2.19
N ASN A 2 54.06 16.87 -3.04
CA ASN A 2 54.18 16.94 -4.51
C ASN A 2 52.80 17.17 -5.12
N ARG A 3 52.66 18.32 -5.79
CA ARG A 3 51.45 18.80 -6.48
C ARG A 3 51.45 18.28 -7.91
N LYS A 4 50.26 18.03 -8.49
CA LYS A 4 49.85 18.54 -9.80
C LYS A 4 48.36 18.25 -10.05
N ARG A 5 47.61 19.33 -10.28
CA ARG A 5 46.19 19.38 -10.67
C ARG A 5 46.06 19.18 -12.19
N SER A 6 44.95 18.62 -12.66
CA SER A 6 44.35 18.90 -13.98
C SER A 6 42.90 18.38 -13.97
N LEU A 7 41.90 19.22 -13.73
CA LEU A 7 41.09 19.96 -14.73
C LEU A 7 40.35 19.07 -15.73
N ALA A 8 39.08 18.81 -15.38
CA ALA A 8 37.86 18.77 -16.20
C ALA A 8 37.97 18.57 -17.72
N ARG A 9 37.18 17.62 -18.24
CA ARG A 9 36.45 17.79 -19.50
C ARG A 9 35.04 17.19 -19.39
N ARG A 10 34.06 18.10 -19.47
CA ARG A 10 32.64 17.87 -19.78
C ARG A 10 32.49 17.50 -21.25
N THR A 11 31.53 16.63 -21.57
CA THR A 11 30.67 16.60 -22.79
C THR A 11 30.00 15.22 -22.85
N ALA A 12 28.77 14.99 -23.29
CA ALA A 12 27.57 15.78 -23.55
C ALA A 12 26.47 14.74 -23.86
N VAL A 13 25.22 15.18 -23.70
CA VAL A 13 23.94 14.49 -23.89
C VAL A 13 23.79 13.74 -25.22
N LEU A 14 23.14 12.58 -25.19
CA LEU A 14 22.21 12.17 -26.26
C LEU A 14 20.94 11.57 -25.63
N ALA A 15 19.85 12.33 -25.78
CA ALA A 15 18.49 11.89 -25.56
C ALA A 15 18.03 11.08 -26.78
N ALA A 16 17.39 9.94 -26.55
CA ALA A 16 16.64 9.22 -27.56
C ALA A 16 15.24 8.95 -27.03
N ALA A 17 14.30 9.80 -27.46
CA ALA A 17 12.87 9.54 -27.38
C ALA A 17 12.49 8.57 -28.51
N GLY A 18 11.81 7.49 -28.17
CA GLY A 18 11.26 6.52 -29.13
C GLY A 18 9.88 6.07 -28.66
N ALA A 19 8.87 6.42 -29.43
CA ALA A 19 7.45 6.33 -29.11
C ALA A 19 6.96 4.89 -28.88
N ALA A 20 6.12 4.73 -27.84
CA ALA A 20 5.32 3.53 -27.61
C ALA A 20 4.14 3.49 -28.58
N ALA A 21 4.02 2.40 -29.35
CA ALA A 21 2.83 2.07 -30.13
C ALA A 21 2.28 0.73 -29.61
N LEU A 22 1.33 0.80 -28.67
CA LEU A 22 0.52 -0.34 -28.27
C LEU A 22 -0.67 -0.45 -29.23
N VAL A 23 -0.58 -1.37 -30.19
CA VAL A 23 -1.73 -1.76 -31.02
C VAL A 23 -2.52 -2.81 -30.25
N LEU A 24 -3.66 -2.40 -29.69
CA LEU A 24 -4.62 -3.28 -29.03
C LEU A 24 -5.46 -3.98 -30.11
N ALA A 25 -5.02 -5.15 -30.57
CA ALA A 25 -5.80 -5.99 -31.47
C ALA A 25 -6.90 -6.70 -30.67
N ALA A 26 -8.08 -6.09 -30.65
CA ALA A 26 -9.32 -6.72 -30.23
C ALA A 26 -9.87 -7.57 -31.39
N SER A 27 -9.83 -8.88 -31.22
CA SER A 27 -10.62 -9.87 -31.96
C SER A 27 -11.10 -10.84 -30.88
N GLY A 28 -12.37 -10.83 -30.47
CA GLY A 28 -13.51 -11.11 -31.34
C GLY A 28 -13.74 -12.61 -31.27
N GLY A 29 -14.32 -13.07 -30.15
CA GLY A 29 -14.60 -14.47 -29.92
C GLY A 29 -16.02 -14.80 -30.39
N ASP A 30 -16.12 -15.43 -31.55
CA ASP A 30 -17.34 -16.09 -32.02
C ASP A 30 -17.23 -17.59 -31.70
N GLY A 31 -17.97 -18.03 -30.67
CA GLY A 31 -18.14 -19.43 -30.32
C GLY A 31 -19.60 -19.82 -30.52
N ASP A 32 -19.88 -20.50 -31.63
CA ASP A 32 -21.19 -21.02 -32.03
C ASP A 32 -21.66 -22.21 -31.15
N SER A 33 -22.98 -22.30 -31.07
CA SER A 33 -23.91 -23.22 -30.41
C SER A 33 -23.52 -24.70 -30.20
N SER A 34 -23.89 -25.24 -29.02
CA SER A 34 -24.43 -26.61 -28.92
C SER A 34 -25.44 -26.78 -27.78
N THR A 35 -26.44 -27.60 -28.08
CA THR A 35 -27.76 -27.80 -27.49
C THR A 35 -27.76 -28.36 -26.05
N GLY A 36 -28.55 -27.73 -25.16
CA GLY A 36 -28.94 -28.31 -23.87
C GLY A 36 -30.35 -27.85 -23.47
N HIS A 37 -31.34 -28.71 -23.66
CA HIS A 37 -32.72 -28.52 -23.18
C HIS A 37 -32.76 -28.74 -21.67
N GLY A 38 -33.07 -27.71 -20.90
CA GLY A 38 -33.25 -27.76 -19.45
C GLY A 38 -34.00 -26.52 -19.00
N SER A 39 -35.07 -26.74 -18.27
CA SER A 39 -36.26 -25.89 -18.19
C SER A 39 -36.34 -24.99 -16.94
N HIS A 40 -37.38 -24.15 -16.90
CA HIS A 40 -38.01 -23.43 -15.78
C HIS A 40 -37.30 -22.21 -15.16
N GLY A 41 -37.93 -21.03 -15.30
CA GLY A 41 -37.82 -19.94 -14.32
C GLY A 41 -37.86 -18.52 -14.90
N SER A 42 -39.06 -17.98 -15.17
CA SER A 42 -39.30 -16.53 -15.25
C SER A 42 -38.80 -15.86 -13.96
N SER A 43 -38.20 -14.67 -13.93
CA SER A 43 -38.83 -13.39 -14.28
C SER A 43 -37.84 -12.22 -14.24
N SER A 44 -37.90 -11.38 -15.28
CA SER A 44 -37.75 -9.91 -15.27
C SER A 44 -36.51 -9.27 -14.65
N ALA A 45 -35.52 -9.03 -15.51
CA ALA A 45 -34.56 -7.93 -15.39
C ALA A 45 -35.24 -6.58 -15.69
N SER A 46 -35.21 -5.66 -14.71
CA SER A 46 -35.31 -4.19 -14.86
C SER A 46 -35.05 -3.61 -13.46
N ALA A 47 -34.08 -2.75 -13.16
CA ALA A 47 -33.41 -1.75 -13.97
C ALA A 47 -31.92 -1.67 -13.58
N ALA A 48 -31.04 -1.93 -14.54
CA ALA A 48 -29.67 -1.44 -14.50
C ALA A 48 -29.72 0.07 -14.84
N ALA A 49 -29.96 0.90 -13.84
CA ALA A 49 -29.80 2.34 -13.96
C ALA A 49 -28.38 2.71 -13.52
N SER A 50 -27.52 2.89 -14.52
CA SER A 50 -26.33 3.75 -14.53
C SER A 50 -25.54 3.90 -13.21
N ALA A 51 -24.62 2.98 -12.96
CA ALA A 51 -23.39 3.31 -12.22
C ALA A 51 -22.25 3.54 -13.22
N SER A 52 -22.46 4.44 -14.20
CA SER A 52 -21.32 5.08 -14.88
C SER A 52 -20.98 6.34 -14.09
N ALA A 53 -20.50 6.14 -12.86
CA ALA A 53 -19.63 7.12 -12.24
C ALA A 53 -18.24 6.85 -12.81
N SER A 54 -18.03 7.26 -14.06
CA SER A 54 -16.69 7.72 -14.44
C SER A 54 -16.43 8.95 -13.58
N ALA A 55 -16.00 8.70 -12.34
CA ALA A 55 -15.31 9.69 -11.55
C ALA A 55 -14.06 10.01 -12.36
N SER A 56 -14.18 11.01 -13.22
CA SER A 56 -13.04 11.81 -13.62
C SER A 56 -12.57 12.40 -12.31
N ALA A 57 -11.69 11.69 -11.61
CA ALA A 57 -10.94 12.21 -10.49
C ALA A 57 -10.35 13.51 -11.04
N SER A 58 -10.92 14.63 -10.60
CA SER A 58 -10.41 15.93 -10.97
C SER A 58 -9.01 15.96 -10.39
N GLN A 59 -8.02 15.78 -11.25
CA GLN A 59 -6.61 15.72 -10.88
C GLN A 59 -6.32 16.87 -9.91
N GLY A 60 -6.12 16.55 -8.62
CA GLY A 60 -5.86 17.51 -7.55
C GLY A 60 -6.94 17.72 -6.48
N GLN A 61 -8.12 17.07 -6.56
CA GLN A 61 -9.11 17.09 -5.47
C GLN A 61 -9.15 15.73 -4.75
N HIS A 62 -9.00 15.75 -3.42
CA HIS A 62 -9.21 14.58 -2.56
C HIS A 62 -10.71 14.33 -2.36
N ASN A 63 -11.07 13.14 -1.92
CA ASN A 63 -12.43 12.74 -1.59
C ASN A 63 -12.48 11.95 -0.28
N ALA A 64 -13.68 11.60 0.19
CA ALA A 64 -13.87 10.90 1.45
C ALA A 64 -13.14 9.53 1.53
N ALA A 65 -12.94 8.84 0.40
CA ALA A 65 -12.19 7.59 0.37
C ALA A 65 -10.69 7.83 0.60
N ASP A 66 -10.12 8.94 0.10
CA ASP A 66 -8.72 9.30 0.33
C ASP A 66 -8.48 9.61 1.82
N VAL A 67 -9.42 10.32 2.45
CA VAL A 67 -9.40 10.63 3.89
C VAL A 67 -9.47 9.34 4.71
N THR A 68 -10.46 8.48 4.42
CA THR A 68 -10.64 7.19 5.11
C THR A 68 -9.40 6.30 4.94
N PHE A 69 -8.82 6.25 3.75
CA PHE A 69 -7.61 5.51 3.47
C PHE A 69 -6.43 6.02 4.30
N ALA A 70 -6.17 7.34 4.30
CA ALA A 70 -5.07 7.92 5.05
C ALA A 70 -5.25 7.75 6.57
N GLN A 71 -6.46 7.98 7.08
CA GLN A 71 -6.77 7.82 8.50
C GLN A 71 -6.62 6.38 8.99
N GLY A 72 -6.84 5.39 8.14
CA GLY A 72 -6.60 4.00 8.52
C GLY A 72 -5.16 3.53 8.26
N MET A 73 -4.51 3.95 7.16
CA MET A 73 -3.14 3.51 6.86
C MET A 73 -2.11 4.05 7.83
N ILE A 74 -2.36 5.22 8.44
CA ILE A 74 -1.47 5.77 9.46
C ILE A 74 -1.30 4.82 10.67
N PRO A 75 -2.36 4.40 11.39
CA PRO A 75 -2.22 3.45 12.49
C PRO A 75 -1.74 2.07 12.03
N HIS A 76 -2.14 1.60 10.85
CA HIS A 76 -1.65 0.35 10.28
C HIS A 76 -0.12 0.37 10.10
N HIS A 77 0.42 1.43 9.50
CA HIS A 77 1.88 1.60 9.34
C HIS A 77 2.60 1.79 10.67
N ARG A 78 2.00 2.51 11.62
CA ARG A 78 2.60 2.66 12.96
C ARG A 78 2.77 1.32 13.68
N GLN A 79 1.80 0.41 13.60
CA GLN A 79 1.95 -0.93 14.18
C GLN A 79 3.08 -1.71 13.52
N ALA A 80 3.19 -1.66 12.19
CA ALA A 80 4.29 -2.30 11.48
C ALA A 80 5.65 -1.72 11.91
N VAL A 81 5.75 -0.39 12.05
CA VAL A 81 6.97 0.26 12.57
C VAL A 81 7.27 -0.19 14.00
N GLU A 82 6.27 -0.26 14.87
CA GLU A 82 6.42 -0.77 16.24
C GLU A 82 6.96 -2.21 16.25
N MET A 83 6.43 -3.10 15.40
CA MET A 83 6.95 -4.46 15.24
C MET A 83 8.40 -4.48 14.78
N THR A 84 8.75 -3.67 13.76
CA THR A 84 10.11 -3.62 13.22
C THR A 84 11.14 -3.10 14.23
N ASP A 85 10.74 -2.20 15.14
CA ASP A 85 11.60 -1.66 16.18
C ASP A 85 11.99 -2.68 17.26
N LEU A 86 11.26 -3.80 17.34
CA LEU A 86 11.58 -4.91 18.22
C LEU A 86 12.72 -5.78 17.70
N ALA A 87 12.87 -5.90 16.37
CA ALA A 87 13.74 -6.87 15.72
C ALA A 87 15.23 -6.73 16.07
N PRO A 88 15.85 -5.53 16.13
CA PRO A 88 17.29 -5.41 16.41
C PRO A 88 17.72 -6.08 17.73
N ALA A 89 16.85 -6.00 18.75
CA ALA A 89 17.11 -6.51 20.10
C ALA A 89 16.60 -7.95 20.32
N ARG A 90 15.67 -8.44 19.48
CA ARG A 90 14.95 -9.69 19.73
C ARG A 90 15.19 -10.77 18.69
N ALA A 91 15.35 -10.40 17.43
CA ALA A 91 15.57 -11.35 16.36
C ALA A 91 16.92 -12.05 16.49
N GLN A 92 16.95 -13.34 16.15
CA GLN A 92 18.19 -14.10 16.01
C GLN A 92 18.66 -14.09 14.55
N SER A 93 17.72 -14.18 13.61
CA SER A 93 17.99 -14.15 12.18
C SER A 93 18.50 -12.78 11.72
N GLY A 94 19.56 -12.78 10.90
CA GLY A 94 20.03 -11.58 10.21
C GLY A 94 19.03 -11.09 9.15
N GLU A 95 18.35 -12.02 8.47
CA GLU A 95 17.36 -11.71 7.44
C GLU A 95 16.13 -11.00 8.01
N VAL A 96 15.67 -11.41 9.20
CA VAL A 96 14.56 -10.74 9.91
C VAL A 96 14.94 -9.32 10.30
N LYS A 97 16.17 -9.09 10.78
CA LYS A 97 16.65 -7.74 11.10
C LYS A 97 16.73 -6.85 9.86
N GLU A 98 17.23 -7.39 8.76
CA GLU A 98 17.35 -6.66 7.50
C GLU A 98 15.96 -6.32 6.93
N LEU A 99 15.03 -7.28 6.96
CA LEU A 99 13.63 -7.05 6.55
C LEU A 99 12.98 -5.97 7.41
N ALA A 100 13.16 -6.04 8.74
CA ALA A 100 12.62 -5.04 9.65
C ALA A 100 13.13 -3.62 9.35
N GLU A 101 14.44 -3.47 9.08
CA GLU A 101 15.01 -2.19 8.67
C GLU A 101 14.40 -1.67 7.36
N GLN A 102 14.25 -2.54 6.36
CA GLN A 102 13.68 -2.18 5.06
C GLN A 102 12.21 -1.74 5.20
N VAL A 103 11.41 -2.49 5.95
CA VAL A 103 9.99 -2.18 6.21
C VAL A 103 9.87 -0.83 6.91
N LYS A 104 10.63 -0.62 7.99
CA LYS A 104 10.62 0.67 8.70
C LYS A 104 10.97 1.83 7.78
N LYS A 105 12.03 1.68 6.98
CA LYS A 105 12.49 2.72 6.04
C LYS A 105 11.46 3.05 4.96
N ALA A 106 10.62 2.09 4.58
CA ALA A 106 9.53 2.30 3.63
C ALA A 106 8.31 2.99 4.29
N GLN A 107 7.90 2.51 5.47
CA GLN A 107 6.64 2.94 6.08
C GLN A 107 6.75 4.26 6.88
N ASP A 108 7.89 4.57 7.50
CA ASP A 108 8.09 5.84 8.23
C ASP A 108 7.87 7.09 7.34
N PRO A 109 8.37 7.15 6.09
CA PRO A 109 8.03 8.23 5.15
C PRO A 109 6.56 8.25 4.73
N GLU A 110 5.90 7.09 4.61
CA GLU A 110 4.49 6.99 4.22
C GLU A 110 3.57 7.56 5.31
N ILE A 111 3.84 7.26 6.59
CA ILE A 111 3.13 7.89 7.73
C ILE A 111 3.16 9.41 7.63
N ARG A 112 4.35 9.99 7.35
CA ARG A 112 4.53 11.44 7.20
C ARG A 112 3.78 12.00 6.00
N THR A 113 3.77 11.25 4.89
CA THR A 113 3.08 11.65 3.66
C THR A 113 1.56 11.68 3.88
N LEU A 114 0.99 10.60 4.41
CA LEU A 114 -0.43 10.48 4.71
C LEU A 114 -0.89 11.52 5.74
N SER A 115 -0.10 11.71 6.80
CA SER A 115 -0.38 12.76 7.79
C SER A 115 -0.35 14.15 7.16
N GLY A 116 0.62 14.40 6.27
CA GLY A 116 0.71 15.66 5.54
C GLY A 116 -0.48 15.92 4.62
N TRP A 117 -1.03 14.87 4.00
CA TRP A 117 -2.26 14.98 3.21
C TRP A 117 -3.45 15.39 4.07
N LEU A 118 -3.70 14.68 5.17
CA LEU A 118 -4.81 15.00 6.10
C LEU A 118 -4.72 16.45 6.62
N VAL A 119 -3.53 16.88 7.05
CA VAL A 119 -3.31 18.28 7.46
C VAL A 119 -3.60 19.25 6.32
N SER A 120 -3.17 18.95 5.08
CA SER A 120 -3.43 19.82 3.93
C SER A 120 -4.90 19.88 3.51
N TRP A 121 -5.70 18.89 3.94
CA TRP A 121 -7.13 18.78 3.67
C TRP A 121 -8.00 19.31 4.80
N ASP A 122 -7.39 19.82 5.89
CA ASP A 122 -8.08 20.24 7.12
C ASP A 122 -8.82 19.07 7.82
N GLU A 123 -8.27 17.86 7.71
CA GLU A 123 -8.80 16.62 8.28
C GLU A 123 -8.00 16.15 9.50
N ASP A 124 -8.64 15.36 10.36
CA ASP A 124 -8.02 14.84 11.58
C ASP A 124 -6.94 13.79 11.26
N VAL A 125 -5.75 13.99 11.83
CA VAL A 125 -4.67 12.98 11.84
C VAL A 125 -4.86 12.07 13.06
N PRO A 126 -4.94 10.74 12.88
CA PRO A 126 -5.05 9.81 13.98
C PRO A 126 -3.92 10.01 15.00
N ALA A 127 -4.25 10.01 16.29
CA ALA A 127 -3.26 10.14 17.35
C ALA A 127 -2.33 8.92 17.40
N GLU A 128 -1.10 9.11 17.89
CA GLU A 128 -0.17 8.02 18.18
C GLU A 128 -0.79 7.08 19.22
N GLY A 129 -0.76 5.76 18.97
CA GLY A 129 -1.35 4.76 19.85
C GLY A 129 -2.88 4.71 19.87
N ALA A 130 -3.57 5.48 19.02
CA ALA A 130 -5.02 5.35 18.84
C ALA A 130 -5.34 4.12 17.98
N MET A 131 -5.28 2.95 18.62
CA MET A 131 -5.93 1.74 18.12
C MET A 131 -7.42 1.88 18.48
N ASP A 132 -8.19 2.61 17.65
CA ASP A 132 -9.61 2.80 17.93
C ASP A 132 -10.34 1.46 17.84
N HIS A 133 -10.76 0.93 18.99
CA HIS A 133 -11.59 -0.27 19.10
C HIS A 133 -13.05 -0.03 18.65
N SER A 134 -13.43 1.20 18.27
CA SER A 134 -14.82 1.56 17.99
C SER A 134 -15.26 1.36 16.54
N MET A 135 -14.32 1.20 15.60
CA MET A 135 -14.64 0.74 14.25
C MET A 135 -14.63 -0.79 14.25
N HIS A 136 -15.82 -1.40 14.17
CA HIS A 136 -16.04 -2.85 13.98
C HIS A 136 -15.50 -3.40 12.64
N GLY A 137 -14.44 -2.80 12.12
CA GLY A 137 -13.70 -3.17 10.92
C GLY A 137 -12.25 -2.76 11.11
N GLY A 138 -11.59 -3.33 12.13
CA GLY A 138 -10.13 -3.24 12.24
C GLY A 138 -9.53 -3.56 10.88
N MET A 139 -8.57 -2.76 10.43
CA MET A 139 -7.97 -2.98 9.12
C MET A 139 -7.44 -4.40 9.04
N GLU A 140 -7.96 -5.13 8.06
CA GLU A 140 -7.63 -6.52 7.86
C GLU A 140 -6.10 -6.67 7.76
N GLY A 141 -5.51 -7.41 8.68
CA GLY A 141 -4.06 -7.62 8.76
C GLY A 141 -3.35 -6.99 9.96
N MET A 142 -4.00 -6.15 10.78
CA MET A 142 -3.38 -5.68 12.03
C MET A 142 -3.31 -6.80 13.09
N MET A 143 -2.19 -6.87 13.82
CA MET A 143 -2.05 -7.76 14.98
C MET A 143 -2.96 -7.29 16.12
N SER A 144 -3.51 -8.23 16.89
CA SER A 144 -4.21 -7.91 18.13
C SER A 144 -3.24 -7.32 19.17
N ALA A 145 -3.78 -6.69 20.21
CA ALA A 145 -2.96 -6.19 21.32
C ALA A 145 -2.24 -7.35 22.02
N GLU A 146 -2.95 -8.48 22.19
CA GLU A 146 -2.44 -9.71 22.76
C GLU A 146 -1.28 -10.28 21.92
N ASP A 147 -1.44 -10.38 20.60
CA ASP A 147 -0.37 -10.88 19.72
C ASP A 147 0.86 -9.94 19.73
N MET A 148 0.63 -8.62 19.81
CA MET A 148 1.72 -7.65 19.95
C MET A 148 2.48 -7.82 21.27
N ASP A 149 1.78 -8.13 22.37
CA ASP A 149 2.40 -8.41 23.66
C ASP A 149 3.18 -9.73 23.65
N GLU A 150 2.66 -10.76 22.97
CA GLU A 150 3.38 -12.02 22.75
C GLU A 150 4.66 -11.79 21.91
N LEU A 151 4.57 -11.05 20.82
CA LEU A 151 5.74 -10.66 20.00
C LEU A 151 6.78 -9.86 20.81
N LYS A 152 6.31 -8.95 21.67
CA LYS A 152 7.15 -8.20 22.63
C LYS A 152 7.73 -9.09 23.72
N ALA A 153 7.18 -10.24 24.02
CA ALA A 153 7.77 -11.19 24.97
C ALA A 153 8.82 -12.08 24.29
N ALA A 154 8.59 -12.45 23.03
CA ALA A 154 9.42 -13.37 22.26
C ALA A 154 10.85 -12.85 22.00
N LYS A 155 11.77 -13.81 21.85
CA LYS A 155 13.19 -13.60 21.50
C LYS A 155 13.75 -14.77 20.68
N GLY A 156 14.84 -14.52 19.98
CA GLY A 156 15.55 -15.50 19.17
C GLY A 156 14.67 -16.11 18.09
N THR A 157 14.82 -17.41 17.84
CA THR A 157 14.05 -18.14 16.83
C THR A 157 12.53 -18.06 17.02
N GLU A 158 12.04 -17.84 18.26
CA GLU A 158 10.60 -17.68 18.51
C GLU A 158 10.11 -16.33 17.98
N PHE A 159 10.85 -15.25 18.25
CA PHE A 159 10.57 -13.93 17.68
C PHE A 159 10.62 -14.00 16.15
N ASP A 160 11.63 -14.66 15.58
CA ASP A 160 11.79 -14.78 14.12
C ASP A 160 10.63 -15.53 13.43
N LYS A 161 9.85 -16.34 14.16
CA LYS A 161 8.67 -17.05 13.61
C LYS A 161 7.38 -16.25 13.75
N MET A 162 7.30 -15.40 14.76
CA MET A 162 6.15 -14.55 15.02
C MET A 162 6.20 -13.26 14.18
N PHE A 163 7.40 -12.81 13.83
CA PHE A 163 7.66 -11.69 12.93
C PHE A 163 7.36 -12.07 11.46
#